data_AF-A0A445I7C9-F1
#
_entry.id   AF-A0A445I7C9-F1
#
_cell.length_a   1.000
_cell.length_b   1.000
_cell.length_c   1.000
_cell.angle_alpha   90.00
_cell.angle_beta   90.00
_cell.angle_gamma   90.00
#
_symmetry.space_group_name_H-M   'P 1'
#
loop_
_entity.id
_entity.type
_entity.pdbx_description
1 polymer ?
#
loop_
_entity_poly.entity_id
_entity_poly.type
_entity_poly.pdbx_seq_one_letter_code
_entity_poly.pdbx_strand_id
1 'polypeptide(L)' 'MCTMPLRMDEGWNQIQFNLADFTKRAYGTNYVETLRVQVHANCRLRRIYFSDRLYSEEELPPEFKLYLPMQV' A
#
# COMPACT_ATOMS: atom_id res chain seq x y z
N MET A 1 -17.78 -9.31 -1.03
CA MET A 1 -16.46 -9.02 -1.63
C MET A 1 -16.51 -7.59 -2.16
N CYS A 2 -15.61 -6.70 -1.72
CA CYS A 2 -15.54 -5.33 -2.23
C CYS A 2 -14.40 -5.26 -3.26
N THR A 3 -14.69 -4.80 -4.47
CA THR A 3 -13.70 -4.66 -5.55
C THR A 3 -13.51 -3.18 -5.83
N MET A 4 -12.28 -2.68 -5.64
CA MET A 4 -11.93 -1.28 -5.91
C MET A 4 -10.96 -1.22 -7.09
N PRO A 5 -11.28 -0.49 -8.17
CA PRO A 5 -10.37 -0.34 -9.29
C PRO A 5 -9.15 0.50 -8.86
N LEU A 6 -7.95 0.04 -9.20
CA LEU A 6 -6.70 0.73 -8.95
C LEU A 6 -6.18 1.32 -10.25
N ARG A 7 -5.87 2.62 -10.22
CA ARG A 7 -5.14 3.29 -11.30
C ARG A 7 -3.67 3.37 -10.89
N MET A 8 -2.78 2.94 -11.79
CA MET A 8 -1.34 3.01 -11.61
C MET A 8 -0.78 3.97 -12.67
N ASP A 9 0.23 4.74 -12.29
CA ASP A 9 0.98 5.59 -13.22
C ASP A 9 2.18 4.82 -13.81
N GLU A 10 2.84 5.40 -14.80
CA GLU A 10 4.02 4.77 -15.42
C GLU A 10 5.19 4.67 -14.42
N GLY A 11 5.78 3.48 -14.30
CA GLY A 11 6.95 3.23 -13.45
C GLY A 11 6.63 2.64 -12.08
N TRP A 12 7.40 3.04 -11.05
CA TRP A 12 7.23 2.55 -9.68
C TRP A 12 6.16 3.36 -8.95
N ASN A 13 5.10 2.68 -8.52
CA ASN A 13 4.00 3.30 -7.77
C ASN A 13 4.06 2.92 -6.29
N GLN A 14 3.86 3.89 -5.41
CA GLN A 14 3.61 3.64 -3.99
C GLN A 14 2.11 3.73 -3.71
N ILE A 15 1.45 2.58 -3.59
CA ILE A 15 0.02 2.50 -3.31
C ILE A 15 -0.18 2.32 -1.80
N GLN A 16 -1.03 3.17 -1.21
CA GLN A 16 -1.35 3.13 0.22
C GLN A 16 -2.83 2.78 0.39
N PHE A 17 -3.10 1.73 1.18
CA PHE A 17 -4.45 1.29 1.49
C PHE A 17 -4.80 1.62 2.92
N ASN A 18 -5.76 2.54 3.12
CA ASN A 18 -6.35 2.75 4.44
C ASN A 18 -7.42 1.69 4.71
N LEU A 19 -7.00 0.57 5.27
CA LEU A 19 -7.88 -0.57 5.56
C LEU A 19 -9.05 -0.18 6.48
N ALA A 20 -8.80 0.70 7.46
CA ALA A 20 -9.83 1.15 8.40
C ALA A 20 -10.94 1.98 7.74
N ASP A 21 -10.56 2.92 6.88
CA ASP A 21 -11.55 3.72 6.15
C ASP A 21 -12.31 2.86 5.13
N PHE A 22 -11.61 1.95 4.45
CA PHE A 22 -12.25 1.06 3.48
C PHE A 22 -13.25 0.10 4.11
N THR A 23 -12.95 -0.54 5.25
CA THR A 23 -13.92 -1.41 5.94
C THR A 23 -15.12 -0.62 6.44
N LYS A 24 -14.89 0.60 6.94
CA LYS A 24 -15.95 1.47 7.44
C LYS A 24 -16.88 1.94 6.32
N ARG A 25 -16.34 2.33 5.16
CA ARG A 25 -17.16 2.76 4.01
C ARG A 25 -17.85 1.60 3.31
N ALA A 26 -17.19 0.47 3.15
CA ALA A 26 -17.76 -0.67 2.43
C ALA A 26 -18.78 -1.46 3.25
N TYR A 27 -18.56 -1.59 4.56
CA TYR A 27 -19.34 -2.49 5.42
C TYR A 27 -19.93 -1.83 6.66
N GLY A 28 -19.60 -0.56 6.95
CA GLY A 28 -20.07 0.14 8.16
C GLY A 28 -19.39 -0.34 9.46
N THR A 29 -18.38 -1.21 9.36
CA THR A 29 -17.70 -1.82 10.52
C THR A 29 -16.26 -1.33 10.67
N ASN A 30 -15.74 -1.42 11.89
CA ASN A 30 -14.35 -1.06 12.17
C ASN A 30 -13.39 -2.16 11.73
N TYR A 31 -12.21 -1.77 11.28
CA TYR A 31 -11.10 -2.67 11.00
C TYR A 31 -10.47 -3.14 12.32
N VAL A 32 -10.14 -4.43 12.40
CA VAL A 32 -9.52 -5.06 13.59
C VAL A 32 -8.18 -5.67 13.20
N GLU A 33 -8.18 -6.63 12.27
CA GLU A 33 -6.97 -7.31 11.82
C GLU A 33 -7.07 -7.71 10.33
N THR A 34 -5.91 -7.92 9.71
CA THR A 34 -5.80 -8.50 8.36
C THR A 34 -5.37 -9.95 8.47
N LEU A 35 -6.22 -10.87 8.03
CA LEU A 35 -5.93 -12.32 8.09
C LEU A 35 -5.03 -12.80 6.95
N ARG A 36 -5.13 -12.21 5.76
CA ARG A 36 -4.41 -12.65 4.56
C ARG A 36 -4.27 -11.53 3.55
N VAL A 37 -3.07 -11.42 2.97
CA VAL A 37 -2.81 -10.60 1.77
C VAL A 37 -2.51 -11.55 0.61
N GLN A 38 -3.18 -11.35 -0.51
CA GLN A 38 -2.94 -12.09 -1.75
C GLN A 38 -2.55 -11.10 -2.85
N VAL A 39 -1.46 -11.40 -3.54
CA VAL A 39 -1.00 -10.62 -4.69
C VAL A 39 -0.97 -11.53 -5.91
N HIS A 40 -1.56 -11.07 -7.00
CA HIS A 40 -1.62 -11.80 -8.26
C HIS A 40 -0.41 -11.50 -9.17
N ALA A 41 -0.25 -12.28 -10.24
CA ALA A 41 0.83 -12.14 -11.22
C ALA A 41 0.81 -10.79 -11.98
N ASN A 42 1.83 -10.54 -12.79
CA ASN A 42 2.04 -9.29 -13.57
C ASN A 42 2.27 -8.03 -12.72
N CYS A 43 2.86 -8.17 -11.52
CA CYS A 43 3.33 -7.02 -10.74
C CYS A 43 4.78 -7.21 -10.30
N ARG A 44 5.52 -6.10 -10.21
CA ARG A 44 6.87 -6.08 -9.62
C ARG A 44 6.78 -5.42 -8.26
N LEU A 45 6.87 -6.23 -7.21
CA LEU A 45 6.83 -5.74 -5.83
C LEU A 45 8.24 -5.37 -5.38
N ARG A 46 8.40 -4.18 -4.81
CA ARG A 46 9.63 -3.81 -4.09
C ARG A 46 9.50 -4.12 -2.61
N ARG A 47 8.40 -3.66 -1.99
CA ARG A 47 8.13 -3.77 -0.55
C ARG A 47 6.62 -3.77 -0.30
N ILE A 48 6.19 -4.58 0.66
CA ILE A 48 4.84 -4.55 1.26
C ILE A 48 5.06 -4.44 2.77
N TYR A 49 4.46 -3.46 3.40
CA TYR A 49 4.54 -3.25 4.85
C TYR A 49 3.20 -2.76 5.38
N PHE A 50 2.93 -3.04 6.65
CA PHE A 50 1.82 -2.46 7.38
C PHE A 50 2.33 -1.27 8.20
N SER A 51 1.54 -0.21 8.24
CA SER A 51 1.82 0.99 9.03
C SER A 51 0.57 1.41 9.78
N ASP A 52 0.72 1.72 11.06
CA ASP A 52 -0.39 2.17 11.92
C ASP A 52 -0.87 3.59 11.56
N ARG A 53 0.05 4.42 11.06
CA ARG A 53 -0.23 5.78 10.57
C ARG A 53 0.37 6.03 9.20
N LEU A 54 -0.15 7.04 8.52
CA LEU A 54 0.39 7.51 7.25
C LEU A 54 1.70 8.27 7.53
N TYR A 55 2.83 7.58 7.38
CA TYR A 55 4.14 8.22 7.50
C TYR A 55 4.46 8.96 6.21
N SER A 56 4.69 10.26 6.31
CA SER A 56 5.25 11.08 5.22
C SER A 56 6.70 10.66 4.94
N GLU A 57 7.17 10.77 3.69
CA GLU A 57 8.51 10.31 3.27
C GLU A 57 9.66 10.75 4.21
N GLU A 58 9.53 11.89 4.88
CA GLU A 58 10.54 12.43 5.80
C GLU A 58 10.73 11.62 7.08
N GLU A 59 9.68 10.95 7.59
CA GLU A 59 9.74 10.12 8.79
C GLU A 59 10.11 8.66 8.50
N LEU A 60 10.09 8.25 7.23
CA LEU A 60 10.48 6.89 6.85
C LEU A 60 12.01 6.73 6.97
N PRO A 61 12.49 5.68 7.66
CA PRO A 61 13.91 5.33 7.65
C PRO A 61 14.42 5.23 6.21
N PRO A 62 15.69 5.56 5.93
CA PRO A 62 16.26 5.54 4.57
C PRO A 62 16.10 4.17 3.87
N GLU A 63 15.92 3.09 4.61
CA GLU A 63 15.61 1.77 4.08
C GLU A 63 14.23 1.66 3.42
N PHE A 64 13.29 2.56 3.69
CA PHE A 64 11.93 2.54 3.14
C PHE A 64 11.67 3.62 2.08
N LYS A 65 12.55 4.62 1.96
CA LYS A 65 12.49 5.63 0.90
C LYS A 65 12.63 4.99 -0.48
N LEU A 66 11.81 5.45 -1.41
CA LEU A 66 11.75 4.93 -2.77
C LEU A 66 12.85 5.59 -3.61
N TYR A 67 14.11 5.21 -3.37
CA TYR A 67 15.20 5.66 -4.23
C TYR A 67 14.99 5.07 -5.63
N LEU A 68 14.80 5.94 -6.63
CA LEU A 68 14.98 5.58 -8.03
C LEU A 68 16.37 4.92 -8.17
N PRO A 69 16.49 3.82 -8.93
CA PRO A 69 17.82 3.26 -9.17
C PRO A 69 18.68 4.34 -9.81
N MET A 70 19.84 4.62 -9.20
CA MET A 70 20.86 5.45 -9.84
C MET A 70 21.15 4.82 -11.20
N GLN A 71 20.92 5.58 -12.27
CA GLN A 71 21.47 5.24 -13.58
C GLN A 71 22.99 5.21 -13.43
N VAL A 72 23.58 4.03 -13.64
CA VAL A 72 25.02 3.86 -13.84
C VAL A 72 25.33 4.16 -15.29
#